data_AF-A0A1J5PHR6-F1
#
_entry.id   AF-A0A1J5PHR6-F1
#
_cell.length_a   1.000
_cell.length_b   1.000
_cell.length_c   1.000
_cell.angle_alpha   90.00
_cell.angle_beta   90.00
_cell.angle_gamma   90.00
#
_symmetry.space_group_name_H-M   'P 1'
#
loop_
_entity.id
_entity.type
_entity.pdbx_description
1 polymer ?
#
loop_
_entity_poly.entity_id
_entity_poly.type
_entity_poly.pdbx_seq_one_letter_code
_entity_poly.pdbx_strand_id
1 'polypeptide(L)'
;MERGVGYTLLSYGPARHLVDTGRFKSWSIIDPVLTRQLILATSSQRPTTTATRALAKMVRRQVQDLVQRGLWLSPAGRKRAPPVRGDAASPAARRKAVIP
;
A
#
# COMPACT_ATOMS: atom_id res chain seq x y z
N MET A 1 -6.72 -23.62 3.16
CA MET A 1 -7.36 -22.39 3.66
C MET A 1 -8.82 -22.66 4.01
N GLU A 2 -9.79 -22.58 3.10
CA GLU A 2 -11.21 -22.68 3.50
C GLU A 2 -11.68 -24.10 3.88
N ARG A 3 -11.12 -25.13 3.22
CA ARG A 3 -11.36 -26.54 3.54
C ARG A 3 -10.24 -27.18 4.38
N GLY A 4 -9.34 -26.36 4.93
CA GLY A 4 -8.21 -26.86 5.75
C GLY A 4 -7.04 -27.52 5.00
N VAL A 5 -7.08 -27.63 3.67
CA VAL A 5 -6.09 -28.40 2.85
C VAL A 5 -4.72 -27.70 2.66
N GLY A 6 -4.38 -26.68 3.45
CA GLY A 6 -3.06 -26.03 3.36
C GLY A 6 -3.03 -24.53 3.63
N TYR A 7 -1.82 -23.98 3.54
CA TYR A 7 -1.48 -22.58 3.85
C TYR A 7 -1.11 -21.79 2.61
N THR A 8 -1.20 -20.46 2.68
CA THR A 8 -0.78 -19.55 1.61
C THR A 8 -0.39 -18.20 2.20
N LEU A 9 0.40 -17.42 1.46
CA LEU A 9 0.74 -16.05 1.80
C LEU A 9 -0.19 -15.09 1.05
N LEU A 10 -0.97 -14.31 1.80
CA LEU A 10 -1.88 -13.32 1.25
C LEU A 10 -1.70 -11.99 1.97
N SER A 11 -1.93 -10.90 1.23
CA SER A 11 -2.08 -9.59 1.86
C SER A 11 -3.31 -9.61 2.76
N TYR A 12 -3.18 -9.04 3.97
CA TYR A 12 -4.26 -9.08 4.96
C TYR A 12 -5.53 -8.38 4.48
N GLY A 13 -5.43 -7.21 3.82
CA GLY A 13 -6.58 -6.41 3.41
C GLY A 13 -7.67 -7.19 2.65
N PRO A 14 -7.35 -7.82 1.50
CA PRO A 14 -8.32 -8.63 0.76
C PRO A 14 -8.85 -9.85 1.53
N ALA A 15 -7.99 -10.52 2.30
CA ALA A 15 -8.36 -11.72 3.06
C ALA A 15 -9.13 -11.40 4.35
N ARG A 16 -9.19 -10.14 4.76
CA ARG A 16 -9.77 -9.70 6.03
C ARG A 16 -11.18 -10.24 6.23
N HIS A 17 -12.06 -10.10 5.25
CA HIS A 17 -13.45 -10.56 5.38
C HIS A 17 -13.55 -12.08 5.64
N LEU A 18 -12.61 -12.88 5.13
CA LEU A 18 -12.54 -14.32 5.41
C LEU A 18 -12.01 -14.61 6.81
N VAL A 19 -11.11 -13.78 7.32
CA VAL A 19 -10.62 -13.87 8.71
C VAL A 19 -11.70 -13.44 9.69
N ASP A 20 -12.38 -12.33 9.42
CA ASP A 20 -13.46 -11.78 10.24
C ASP A 20 -14.66 -12.75 10.32
N THR A 21 -14.92 -13.50 9.25
CA THR A 21 -15.97 -14.54 9.21
C THR A 21 -15.50 -15.90 9.73
N GLY A 22 -14.26 -16.02 10.21
CA GLY A 22 -13.70 -17.26 10.75
C GLY A 22 -13.40 -18.34 9.71
N ARG A 23 -13.57 -18.05 8.42
CA ARG A 23 -13.27 -18.97 7.32
C ARG A 23 -11.77 -19.19 7.18
N PHE A 24 -10.98 -18.15 7.47
CA PHE A 24 -9.51 -18.17 7.43
C PHE A 24 -8.94 -17.89 8.84
N LYS A 25 -7.80 -18.52 9.14
CA LYS A 25 -6.94 -18.13 10.26
C LYS A 25 -5.71 -17.40 9.71
N SER A 26 -5.27 -16.35 10.38
CA SER A 26 -4.11 -15.55 9.96
C SER A 26 -3.01 -15.55 11.00
N TRP A 27 -1.77 -15.69 10.56
CA TRP A 27 -0.56 -15.52 11.37
C TRP A 27 0.37 -14.53 10.68
N SER A 28 1.16 -13.78 11.45
CA SER A 28 2.15 -12.85 10.91
C SER A 28 3.54 -13.46 11.01
N ILE A 29 4.32 -13.37 9.93
CA ILE A 29 5.75 -13.71 9.96
C ILE A 29 6.49 -12.59 10.68
N ILE A 30 7.20 -12.94 11.76
CA ILE A 30 7.87 -11.98 12.63
C ILE A 30 9.32 -11.75 12.18
N ASP A 31 9.98 -12.79 11.67
CA ASP A 31 11.35 -12.72 11.19
C ASP A 31 11.56 -13.63 9.96
N PRO A 32 11.79 -13.07 8.76
CA PRO A 32 11.76 -11.65 8.44
C PRO A 32 10.32 -11.10 8.40
N VAL A 33 10.13 -9.85 8.82
CA VAL A 33 8.84 -9.16 8.62
C VAL A 33 8.60 -8.96 7.13
N LEU A 34 7.46 -9.46 6.63
CA LEU A 34 7.05 -9.22 5.24
C LEU A 34 6.56 -7.79 5.06
N THR A 35 7.30 -6.99 4.29
CA THR A 35 6.89 -5.64 3.86
C THR A 35 6.34 -5.66 2.45
N ARG A 36 5.39 -4.77 2.15
CA ARG A 36 4.82 -4.62 0.80
C ARG A 36 4.65 -3.16 0.44
N GLN A 37 4.82 -2.85 -0.85
CA GLN A 37 4.59 -1.52 -1.41
C GLN A 37 3.45 -1.57 -2.42
N LEU A 38 2.46 -0.70 -2.26
CA LEU A 38 1.41 -0.49 -3.24
C LEU A 38 1.80 0.69 -4.12
N ILE A 39 1.86 0.48 -5.44
CA ILE A 39 2.29 1.48 -6.40
C ILE A 39 1.12 1.85 -7.30
N LEU A 40 0.81 3.15 -7.39
CA LEU A 40 -0.11 3.67 -8.39
C LEU A 40 0.69 4.09 -9.63
N ALA A 41 0.68 3.26 -10.66
CA ALA A 41 1.39 3.51 -11.91
C ALA A 41 0.46 4.10 -12.98
N THR A 42 0.98 5.04 -13.76
CA THR A 42 0.32 5.64 -14.93
C THR A 42 1.30 5.69 -16.10
N SER A 43 0.80 5.74 -17.33
CA SER A 43 1.65 5.90 -18.52
C SER A 43 2.49 7.18 -18.43
N SER A 44 3.80 7.08 -18.70
CA SER A 44 4.71 8.23 -18.81
C SER A 44 4.61 8.95 -20.15
N GLN A 45 4.00 8.32 -21.16
CA GLN A 45 3.91 8.83 -22.53
C GLN A 45 2.61 9.59 -22.80
N ARG A 46 1.61 9.45 -21.91
CA ARG A 46 0.30 10.11 -22.07
C ARG A 46 0.18 11.26 -21.07
N PRO A 47 -0.20 12.46 -21.51
CA PRO A 47 -0.53 13.54 -20.60
C PRO A 47 -1.59 13.11 -19.58
N THR A 48 -1.37 13.41 -18.31
CA THR A 48 -2.33 13.10 -17.25
C THR A 48 -3.57 13.99 -17.40
N THR A 49 -4.72 13.39 -17.68
CA THR A 49 -5.99 14.11 -17.76
C THR A 49 -6.49 14.52 -16.38
N THR A 50 -7.42 15.48 -16.34
CA THR A 50 -8.11 15.87 -15.10
C THR A 50 -8.81 14.68 -14.44
N ALA A 51 -9.44 13.81 -15.24
CA ALA A 51 -10.08 12.60 -14.75
C ALA A 51 -9.08 11.63 -14.11
N THR A 52 -7.94 11.37 -14.77
CA THR A 52 -6.87 10.52 -14.22
C THR A 52 -6.33 11.09 -12.91
N ARG A 53 -6.13 12.41 -12.84
CA ARG A 53 -5.65 13.08 -11.61
C ARG A 53 -6.66 12.96 -10.47
N ALA A 54 -7.95 13.15 -10.75
CA ALA A 54 -9.02 13.02 -9.78
C ALA A 54 -9.12 11.57 -9.25
N LEU A 55 -9.06 10.59 -10.15
CA LEU A 55 -9.06 9.17 -9.79
C LEU A 55 -7.84 8.80 -8.95
N ALA A 56 -6.65 9.24 -9.35
CA ALA A 56 -5.41 8.99 -8.61
C ALA A 56 -5.45 9.59 -7.20
N LYS A 57 -6.11 10.75 -7.02
CA LYS A 57 -6.35 11.36 -5.72
C LYS A 57 -7.33 10.54 -4.89
N MET A 58 -8.41 10.05 -5.50
CA MET A 58 -9.42 9.22 -4.85
C MET A 58 -8.84 7.90 -4.36
N VAL A 59 -8.06 7.20 -5.19
CA VAL A 59 -7.40 5.93 -4.82
C VAL A 59 -6.45 6.15 -3.64
N ARG A 60 -5.62 7.20 -3.67
CA ARG A 60 -4.69 7.50 -2.55
C ARG A 60 -5.46 7.76 -1.25
N ARG A 61 -6.54 8.54 -1.30
CA ARG A 61 -7.40 8.81 -0.14
C ARG A 61 -8.02 7.54 0.42
N GLN A 62 -8.53 6.66 -0.44
CA GLN A 62 -9.14 5.42 0.00
C GLN A 62 -8.13 4.49 0.67
N VAL A 63 -6.92 4.38 0.13
CA VAL A 63 -5.85 3.59 0.76
C VAL A 63 -5.45 4.18 2.11
N GLN A 64 -5.34 5.51 2.21
CA GLN A 64 -5.06 6.18 3.49
C GLN A 64 -6.16 5.91 4.54
N ASP A 65 -7.43 5.98 4.15
CA ASP A 65 -8.56 5.65 5.02
C ASP A 65 -8.48 4.20 5.53
N LEU A 66 -8.22 3.24 4.65
CA LEU A 66 -8.06 1.83 5.02
C LEU A 66 -6.90 1.61 5.99
N VAL A 67 -5.80 2.36 5.85
CA VAL A 67 -4.66 2.30 6.78
C VAL A 67 -5.04 2.89 8.13
N GLN A 68 -5.64 4.08 8.15
CA GLN A 68 -6.05 4.78 9.39
C GLN A 68 -7.06 3.98 10.21
N ARG A 69 -8.04 3.36 9.53
CA ARG A 69 -9.04 2.48 10.15
C ARG A 69 -8.46 1.13 10.59
N GLY A 70 -7.18 0.87 10.34
CA GLY A 70 -6.52 -0.39 10.66
C GLY A 70 -7.07 -1.58 9.87
N LEU A 71 -7.67 -1.32 8.69
CA LEU A 71 -8.18 -2.37 7.81
C LEU A 71 -7.11 -2.89 6.84
N TRP A 72 -6.00 -2.17 6.70
CA TRP A 72 -4.92 -2.50 5.79
C TRP A 72 -3.94 -3.57 6.33
N LEU A 73 -3.64 -3.50 7.63
CA LEU A 73 -2.66 -4.37 8.29
C LEU A 73 -3.36 -5.31 9.26
N SER A 74 -2.80 -6.52 9.42
CA SER A 74 -3.26 -7.40 10.50
C SER A 74 -3.05 -6.72 11.85
N PRO A 75 -3.83 -7.06 12.88
CA PRO A 75 -3.62 -6.53 14.24
C PRO A 75 -2.18 -6.70 14.74
N ALA A 76 -1.53 -7.82 14.41
CA ALA A 76 -0.13 -8.08 14.72
C ALA A 76 0.85 -7.24 13.88
N GLY A 77 0.56 -7.03 12.59
CA GLY A 77 1.37 -6.20 11.69
C GLY A 77 1.31 -4.69 11.98
N ARG A 78 0.29 -4.21 12.70
CA ARG A 78 0.22 -2.80 13.13
C ARG A 78 1.32 -2.39 14.12
N LYS A 79 1.91 -3.34 14.87
CA LYS A 79 2.84 -3.03 15.96
C LYS A 79 4.25 -2.62 15.52
N ARG A 80 4.59 -2.64 14.22
CA ARG A 80 5.95 -2.35 13.73
C ARG A 80 5.96 -1.81 12.31
N ALA A 81 5.75 -0.50 12.15
CA ALA A 81 5.95 0.17 10.86
C ALA A 81 7.43 0.63 10.74
N PRO A 82 8.21 0.15 9.76
CA PRO A 82 9.49 0.78 9.42
C PRO A 82 9.24 2.14 8.73
N PRO A 83 10.21 3.08 8.77
CA PRO A 83 10.07 4.37 8.10
C PRO A 83 9.88 4.18 6.59
N VAL A 84 8.90 4.89 6.02
CA VAL A 84 8.60 4.88 4.58
C VAL A 84 9.79 5.54 3.86
N ARG A 85 10.62 4.74 3.19
CA ARG A 85 11.71 5.24 2.34
C ARG A 85 11.09 5.72 1.01
N GLY A 86 10.69 7.00 0.95
CA GLY A 86 10.00 7.51 -0.24
C GLY A 86 9.85 9.03 -0.41
N ASP A 87 10.08 9.85 0.62
CA ASP A 87 10.01 11.33 0.47
C ASP A 87 11.35 11.97 0.05
N ALA A 88 12.37 11.17 -0.27
CA ALA A 88 13.62 11.68 -0.81
C ALA A 88 13.50 11.93 -2.33
N ALA A 89 13.31 13.21 -2.66
CA ALA A 89 13.59 13.87 -3.94
C ALA A 89 12.79 13.44 -5.18
N SER A 90 11.76 14.24 -5.50
CA SER A 90 11.35 14.44 -6.91
C SER A 90 12.39 15.35 -7.58
N PRO A 91 13.08 14.92 -8.66
CA PRO A 91 14.05 15.76 -9.37
C PRO A 91 13.31 16.66 -10.36
N ALA A 92 12.62 17.69 -9.87
CA ALA A 92 11.88 18.61 -10.73
C ALA A 92 11.80 20.03 -10.15
N ALA A 93 12.92 20.59 -9.69
CA ALA A 93 13.06 22.04 -9.46
C ALA A 93 14.52 22.46 -9.25
N ARG A 94 15.39 22.28 -10.24
CA ARG A 94 16.60 23.13 -10.33
C ARG A 94 16.31 24.22 -11.35
N ARG A 95 15.67 25.30 -10.88
CA ARG A 95 15.49 26.53 -11.65
C ARG A 95 16.86 27.11 -11.99
N LYS A 96 16.98 27.57 -13.23
CA LYS A 96 18.14 28.25 -13.80
C LYS A 96 18.60 29.41 -12.90
N ALA A 97 19.91 29.51 -12.70
CA ALA A 97 20.56 30.78 -12.40
C ALA A 97 21.57 31.06 -13.53
N VAL A 98 21.39 32.23 -14.12
CA VAL A 98 22.18 32.84 -15.19
C VAL A 98 23.52 33.36 -14.60
N ILE A 99 24.60 33.03 -15.32
CA ILE A 99 25.94 33.62 -15.55
C ILE A 99 26.31 34.96 -14.83
N PRO A 100 27.61 35.25 -14.61
CA PRO A 100 28.60 35.52 -15.68
C PRO A 100 29.80 34.56 -15.72
#